data_AF-A0A961B3Q0-F1
#
_entry.id   AF-A0A961B3Q0-F1
#
_cell.length_a   1.000
_cell.length_b   1.000
_cell.length_c   1.000
_cell.angle_alpha   90.00
_cell.angle_beta   90.00
_cell.angle_gamma   90.00
#
_symmetry.space_group_name_H-M   'P 1'
#
loop_
_entity.id
_entity.type
_entity.pdbx_description
1 polymer ?
#
loop_
_entity_poly.entity_id
_entity_poly.type
_entity_poly.pdbx_seq_one_letter_code
_entity_poly.pdbx_strand_id
1 'polypeptide(L)' 'FEHAYCQQAVCSPSRSSILTGRRPDATKVYDLDTHFRAALPDCVTLPQHFKANGYHTAGLG' A
#
# COMPACT_ATOMS: atom_id res chain seq x y z
N PHE A 1 2.48 17.84 9.99
CA PHE A 1 1.22 17.23 10.42
C PHE A 1 1.33 16.93 11.91
N GLU A 2 0.49 17.53 12.76
CA GLU A 2 0.50 17.27 14.22
C GLU A 2 -0.32 16.02 14.59
N HIS A 3 -1.26 15.62 13.72
CA HIS A 3 -2.14 14.46 13.91
C HIS A 3 -2.21 13.62 12.63
N ALA A 4 -1.32 12.64 12.49
CA ALA A 4 -1.32 11.69 11.37
C ALA A 4 -1.38 10.25 11.90
N TYR A 5 -2.44 9.52 11.55
CA TYR A 5 -2.71 8.17 12.04
C TYR A 5 -2.67 7.15 10.90
N CYS A 6 -2.17 5.95 11.20
CA CYS A 6 -2.26 4.82 10.28
C CYS A 6 -3.68 4.24 10.25
N GLN A 7 -4.00 3.49 9.20
CA GLN A 7 -5.34 2.87 9.06
C GLN A 7 -5.46 1.58 9.88
N GLN A 8 -4.33 0.91 10.15
CA GLN A 8 -4.23 -0.25 11.04
C GLN A 8 -2.83 -0.29 11.65
N ALA A 9 -2.73 -0.53 12.95
CA ALA A 9 -1.46 -0.52 13.70
C ALA A 9 -0.65 -1.82 13.54
N VAL A 10 -0.51 -2.33 12.30
CA VAL A 10 0.25 -3.53 11.92
C VAL A 10 0.98 -3.24 10.60
N CYS A 11 2.21 -3.71 10.46
CA CYS A 11 3.10 -3.28 9.37
C CYS A 11 2.57 -3.60 7.96
N SER A 12 2.23 -4.86 7.64
CA SER A 12 1.74 -5.22 6.29
C SER A 12 0.41 -4.55 5.92
N PRO A 13 -0.62 -4.54 6.79
CA PRO A 13 -1.87 -3.81 6.55
C PRO A 13 -1.67 -2.30 6.34
N SER A 14 -0.84 -1.67 7.18
CA SER A 14 -0.53 -0.24 7.10
C SER A 14 0.22 0.12 5.82
N ARG A 15 1.29 -0.63 5.48
CA ARG A 15 2.10 -0.38 4.28
C ARG A 15 1.29 -0.63 3.00
N SER A 16 0.50 -1.71 2.97
CA SER A 16 -0.40 -1.99 1.86
C SER A 16 -1.42 -0.87 1.66
N SER A 17 -1.98 -0.33 2.75
CA SER A 17 -2.93 0.79 2.69
C SER A 17 -2.30 2.04 2.06
N ILE A 18 -1.12 2.44 2.54
CA ILE A 18 -0.42 3.62 2.04
C ILE A 18 0.00 3.45 0.57
N LEU A 19 0.63 2.33 0.23
CA LEU A 19 1.21 2.13 -1.11
C LEU A 19 0.15 1.91 -2.20
N THR A 20 -1.06 1.47 -1.85
CA THR A 20 -2.18 1.33 -2.79
C THR A 20 -3.13 2.54 -2.76
N GLY A 21 -3.05 3.39 -1.75
CA GLY A 21 -4.02 4.46 -1.50
C GLY A 21 -5.41 3.95 -1.13
N ARG A 22 -5.53 2.72 -0.62
CA ARG A 22 -6.80 2.05 -0.29
C ARG A 22 -6.84 1.68 1.19
N ARG A 23 -8.03 1.76 1.81
CA ARG A 23 -8.20 1.34 3.22
C ARG A 23 -8.05 -0.19 3.36
N PRO A 24 -7.73 -0.71 4.57
CA PRO A 24 -7.68 -2.14 4.85
C PRO A 24 -8.92 -2.92 4.39
N ASP A 25 -10.10 -2.31 4.47
CA ASP A 25 -11.35 -2.93 4.02
C ASP A 25 -11.42 -3.19 2.51
N ALA A 26 -10.67 -2.43 1.72
CA ALA A 26 -10.54 -2.63 0.27
C ALA A 26 -9.35 -3.52 -0.08
N THR A 27 -8.22 -3.40 0.64
CA THR A 27 -7.04 -4.25 0.39
C THR A 27 -7.22 -5.69 0.89
N LYS A 28 -8.12 -5.89 1.87
CA LYS A 28 -8.35 -7.15 2.59
C LYS A 28 -7.10 -7.73 3.28
N VAL A 29 -6.08 -6.89 3.51
CA VAL A 29 -4.88 -7.28 4.25
C VAL A 29 -5.06 -6.91 5.72
N TYR A 30 -5.22 -7.92 6.56
CA TYR A 30 -5.41 -7.76 8.01
C TYR A 30 -4.32 -8.42 8.84
N ASP A 31 -3.48 -9.25 8.21
CA ASP A 31 -2.38 -10.01 8.80
C ASP A 31 -1.06 -9.71 8.08
N LEU A 32 -0.05 -10.56 8.28
CA LEU A 32 1.28 -10.42 7.68
C LEU A 32 1.51 -11.28 6.43
N ASP A 33 0.57 -12.17 6.09
CA ASP A 33 0.73 -13.18 5.04
C ASP A 33 -0.09 -12.84 3.78
N THR A 34 -1.23 -12.18 3.97
CA THR A 34 -2.17 -11.85 2.90
C THR A 34 -1.60 -10.78 1.97
N HIS A 35 -1.51 -11.08 0.68
CA HIS A 35 -1.08 -10.12 -0.32
C HIS A 35 -2.26 -9.33 -0.90
N PHE A 36 -2.18 -7.99 -0.94
CA PHE A 36 -3.29 -7.12 -1.38
C PHE A 36 -3.79 -7.38 -2.80
N ARG A 37 -2.96 -7.97 -3.68
CA ARG A 37 -3.36 -8.35 -5.06
C ARG A 37 -4.40 -9.46 -5.11
N ALA A 38 -4.57 -10.23 -4.03
CA ALA A 38 -5.65 -11.20 -3.95
C ALA A 38 -7.04 -10.53 -4.04
N ALA A 39 -7.19 -9.35 -3.41
CA ALA A 39 -8.41 -8.56 -3.48
C ALA A 39 -8.39 -7.50 -4.61
N LEU A 40 -7.21 -6.94 -4.92
CA LEU A 40 -7.05 -5.83 -5.86
C LEU A 40 -6.01 -6.16 -6.94
N PRO A 41 -6.31 -7.07 -7.88
CA PRO A 41 -5.33 -7.58 -8.86
C PRO A 41 -4.72 -6.46 -9.72
N ASP A 42 -5.49 -5.44 -10.09
CA ASP A 42 -5.08 -4.39 -11.04
C ASP A 42 -4.75 -3.03 -10.39
N CYS A 43 -4.72 -2.94 -9.05
CA CYS A 43 -4.45 -1.67 -8.37
C CYS A 43 -3.07 -1.09 -8.72
N VAL A 44 -3.01 0.16 -9.19
CA VAL A 44 -1.72 0.84 -9.40
C VAL A 44 -1.20 1.33 -8.05
N THR A 45 -0.01 0.87 -7.64
CA THR A 45 0.64 1.35 -6.42
C THR A 45 1.35 2.69 -6.63
N LEU A 46 1.63 3.40 -5.54
CA LEU A 46 2.33 4.68 -5.57
C LEU A 46 3.66 4.60 -6.37
N PRO A 47 4.57 3.63 -6.13
CA PRO A 47 5.76 3.48 -6.97
C PRO A 47 5.45 3.15 -8.43
N GLN A 48 4.44 2.31 -8.70
CA GLN A 48 4.04 1.99 -10.09
C GLN A 48 3.57 3.24 -10.84
N HIS A 49 2.80 4.12 -10.17
CA HIS A 49 2.35 5.38 -10.74
C HIS A 49 3.54 6.28 -11.13
N PHE A 50 4.49 6.49 -10.22
CA PHE A 50 5.68 7.28 -10.52
C PHE A 50 6.52 6.67 -11.65
N LYS A 51 6.73 5.35 -11.62
CA LYS A 51 7.46 4.63 -12.68
C LYS A 51 6.82 4.82 -14.06
N ALA A 52 5.50 4.74 -14.14
CA ALA A 52 4.76 4.95 -15.39
C ALA A 52 4.88 6.38 -15.94
N ASN A 53 5.24 7.34 -15.09
CA ASN A 53 5.42 8.76 -15.45
C ASN A 53 6.91 9.15 -15.59
N GLY A 54 7.79 8.19 -15.86
CA GLY A 54 9.20 8.45 -16.18
C GLY A 54 10.13 8.63 -14.98
N TYR A 55 9.65 8.41 -13.75
CA TYR A 55 10.49 8.48 -12.56
C TYR A 55 11.22 7.15 -12.31
N HIS A 56 12.48 7.24 -11.86
CA HIS A 56 13.16 6.11 -11.26
C HIS A 56 12.53 5.80 -9.89
N THR A 57 12.26 4.53 -9.62
CA THR A 57 11.67 4.07 -8.35
C THR A 57 12.50 2.93 -7.78
N ALA A 58 12.87 3.04 -6.50
CA ALA A 58 13.68 2.07 -5.79
C ALA A 58 13.11 1.80 -4.40
N GLY A 59 13.20 0.56 -3.95
CA GLY A 59 12.92 0.17 -2.57
C GLY A 59 14.22 -0.09 -1.83
N LEU A 60 14.41 0.56 -0.68
CA LEU A 60 15.51 0.33 0.25
C LEU A 60 14.87 0.03 1.62
N GLY A 61 15.44 -0.94 2.35
CA GLY A 61 14.84 -1.59 3.52
C GLY A 61 14.13 -0.68 4.52
#